data_AF-A0A2L2X1X8-F1
#
_entry.id   AF-A0A2L2X1X8-F1
#
_cell.length_a   1.000
_cell.length_b   1.000
_cell.length_c   1.000
_cell.angle_alpha   90.00
_cell.angle_beta   90.00
_cell.angle_gamma   90.00
#
_symmetry.space_group_name_H-M   'P 1'
#
loop_
_entity.id
_entity.type
_entity.pdbx_description
1 polymer ?
#
loop_
_entity_poly.entity_id
_entity_poly.type
_entity_poly.pdbx_seq_one_letter_code
_entity_poly.pdbx_strand_id
1 'polypeptide(L)' 'MTQKELQDTVIVTGWKSAYIAKKNKSKDLMSQVRREITENEILGLIVWYSQQKFDADNCDEYTITDSHGNVELTIKKGK' A
#
# COMPACT_ATOMS: atom_id res chain seq x y z
N MET A 1 -3.38 11.61 15.29
CA MET A 1 -2.99 10.20 15.54
C MET A 1 -1.61 10.24 16.19
N THR A 2 -1.44 9.63 17.35
CA THR A 2 -0.16 9.60 18.08
C THR A 2 0.80 8.58 17.47
N GLN A 3 2.11 8.70 17.73
CA GLN A 3 3.11 7.75 17.23
C GLN A 3 2.84 6.30 17.68
N LYS A 4 2.31 6.14 18.91
CA LYS A 4 1.86 4.86 19.44
C LYS A 4 0.70 4.26 18.64
N GLU A 5 -0.26 5.09 18.23
CA GLU A 5 -1.38 4.65 17.40
C GLU A 5 -0.95 4.19 16.01
N LEU A 6 0.08 4.81 15.43
CA LEU A 6 0.62 4.40 14.12
C LEU A 6 1.31 3.03 14.20
N GLN A 7 2.10 2.76 15.25
CA GLN A 7 2.76 1.46 15.45
C GLN A 7 1.77 0.31 15.66
N ASP A 8 0.63 0.63 16.27
CA ASP A 8 -0.50 -0.28 16.52
C ASP A 8 -1.44 -0.41 15.32
N THR A 9 -1.09 0.07 14.12
CA THR A 9 -1.92 -0.07 12.91
C THR A 9 -1.30 -0.99 11.85
N VAL A 10 -2.16 -1.62 11.05
CA VAL A 10 -1.81 -2.44 9.88
C VAL A 10 -2.75 -2.10 8.73
N ILE A 11 -2.25 -2.28 7.51
CA ILE A 11 -3.10 -2.32 6.32
C ILE A 11 -3.60 -3.76 6.16
N VAL A 12 -4.91 -3.92 6.04
CA VAL A 12 -5.56 -5.20 5.72
C VAL A 12 -6.37 -5.05 4.44
N THR A 13 -6.36 -6.06 3.60
CA THR A 13 -7.12 -6.09 2.34
C THR A 13 -8.41 -6.88 2.53
N GLY A 14 -9.54 -6.28 2.20
CA GLY A 14 -10.86 -6.93 2.12
C GLY A 14 -11.31 -7.11 0.68
N TRP A 15 -12.59 -7.40 0.47
CA TRP A 15 -13.16 -7.51 -0.87
C TRP A 15 -13.14 -6.14 -1.57
N LYS A 16 -12.24 -5.96 -2.55
CA LYS A 16 -12.05 -4.74 -3.38
C LYS A 16 -11.63 -3.46 -2.62
N SER A 17 -11.39 -3.53 -1.31
CA SER A 17 -11.02 -2.37 -0.50
C SER A 17 -9.85 -2.68 0.41
N ALA A 18 -9.05 -1.66 0.73
CA ALA A 18 -8.00 -1.73 1.73
C ALA A 18 -8.41 -0.91 2.97
N TYR A 19 -8.02 -1.36 4.15
CA TYR A 19 -8.42 -0.75 5.42
C TYR A 19 -7.22 -0.56 6.33
N ILE A 20 -7.24 0.51 7.13
CA ILE A 20 -6.35 0.69 8.27
C ILE A 20 -7.05 0.08 9.48
N ALA A 21 -6.48 -1.00 10.02
CA ALA A 21 -7.00 -1.70 11.19
C ALA A 21 -6.00 -1.59 12.36
N LYS A 22 -6.49 -1.71 13.60
CA LYS A 22 -5.62 -1.81 14.77
C LYS A 22 -5.07 -3.23 14.90
N LYS A 23 -3.76 -3.39 15.11
CA LYS A 23 -3.15 -4.66 15.51
C LYS A 23 -3.80 -5.10 16.82
N ASN A 24 -4.46 -6.24 16.80
CA ASN A 24 -4.97 -6.88 18.00
C ASN A 24 -4.40 -8.31 18.09
N LYS A 25 -4.20 -8.81 19.31
CA LYS A 25 -3.68 -10.17 19.55
C LYS A 25 -4.74 -11.25 19.28
N SER A 26 -6.01 -10.88 19.16
CA SER A 26 -7.10 -11.79 18.78
C SER A 26 -7.20 -11.93 17.26
N LYS A 27 -7.62 -13.11 16.78
CA LYS A 27 -7.87 -13.40 15.36
C LYS A 27 -8.99 -12.55 14.75
N ASP A 28 -9.77 -11.85 15.57
CA ASP A 28 -10.79 -10.89 15.15
C ASP A 28 -10.17 -9.54 14.71
N LEU A 29 -9.16 -9.59 13.83
CA LEU A 29 -8.49 -8.42 13.25
C LEU A 29 -9.48 -7.41 12.65
N MET A 30 -10.67 -7.88 12.25
CA MET A 30 -11.73 -7.06 11.67
C MET A 30 -12.53 -6.26 12.70
N SER A 31 -12.47 -6.57 14.00
CA SER A 31 -13.36 -5.94 14.99
C SER A 31 -13.02 -4.47 15.30
N GLN A 32 -11.89 -3.96 14.80
CA GLN A 32 -11.48 -2.56 14.94
C GLN A 32 -10.92 -2.00 13.63
N VAL A 33 -11.67 -2.13 12.53
CA VAL A 33 -11.47 -1.32 11.33
C VAL A 33 -11.51 0.15 11.75
N ARG A 34 -10.40 0.88 11.60
CA ARG A 34 -10.36 2.31 11.91
C ARG A 34 -10.94 3.14 10.77
N ARG A 35 -10.63 2.77 9.51
CA ARG A 35 -11.04 3.50 8.31
C ARG A 35 -10.75 2.70 7.04
N GLU A 36 -11.60 2.84 6.03
CA GLU A 36 -11.32 2.46 4.64
C GLU A 36 -10.32 3.44 4.00
N ILE A 37 -9.36 2.91 3.24
CA ILE A 37 -8.43 3.70 2.43
C ILE A 37 -9.13 4.00 1.12
N THR A 38 -9.26 5.29 0.80
CA THR A 38 -9.93 5.71 -0.44
C THR A 38 -9.03 5.47 -1.65
N GLU A 39 -9.64 5.34 -2.83
CA GLU A 39 -8.90 5.15 -4.09
C GLU A 39 -7.89 6.28 -4.34
N ASN A 40 -8.24 7.54 -4.07
CA ASN A 40 -7.33 8.68 -4.21
C ASN A 40 -6.10 8.58 -3.30
N GLU A 41 -6.24 8.03 -2.09
CA GLU A 41 -5.11 7.82 -1.19
C GLU A 41 -4.20 6.69 -1.67
N ILE A 42 -4.78 5.62 -2.22
CA ILE A 42 -4.01 4.53 -2.85
C ILE A 42 -3.23 5.08 -4.04
N LEU A 43 -3.87 5.84 -4.92
CA LEU A 43 -3.22 6.49 -6.06
C LEU A 43 -2.10 7.44 -5.61
N GLY A 44 -2.34 8.25 -4.58
CA GLY A 44 -1.33 9.14 -4.02
C GLY A 44 -0.10 8.39 -3.49
N LEU A 45 -0.29 7.27 -2.81
CA LEU A 45 0.80 6.41 -2.33
C LEU A 45 1.59 5.78 -3.48
N ILE A 46 0.91 5.29 -4.52
CA ILE A 46 1.55 4.71 -5.71
C ILE A 46 2.38 5.77 -6.43
N VAL A 47 1.84 6.98 -6.62
CA VAL A 47 2.56 8.10 -7.26
C VAL A 47 3.80 8.46 -6.48
N TRP A 48 3.67 8.68 -5.17
CA TRP A 48 4.80 9.03 -4.31
C TRP A 48 5.89 7.95 -4.34
N TYR A 49 5.53 6.68 -4.15
CA TYR A 49 6.48 5.57 -4.18
C TYR A 49 7.18 5.49 -5.54
N SER A 50 6.42 5.61 -6.64
CA SER A 50 6.97 5.53 -7.99
C SER A 50 8.02 6.63 -8.24
N GLN A 51 7.74 7.87 -7.84
CA GLN A 51 8.70 8.98 -7.93
C GLN A 51 10.00 8.66 -7.19
N GLN A 52 9.91 8.19 -5.94
CA GLN A 52 11.09 7.83 -5.15
C GLN A 52 11.86 6.66 -5.78
N LYS A 53 11.16 5.65 -6.30
CA LYS A 53 11.76 4.47 -6.92
C LYS A 53 12.53 4.84 -8.19
N PHE A 54 11.93 5.68 -9.01
CA PHE A 54 12.56 6.18 -10.22
C PHE A 54 13.84 6.96 -9.94
N ASP A 55 13.84 7.81 -8.92
CA ASP A 55 15.01 8.60 -8.53
C ASP A 55 16.11 7.70 -7.93
N ALA A 56 15.72 6.77 -7.05
CA ALA A 56 16.67 5.88 -6.38
C ALA A 56 17.36 4.88 -7.34
N ASP A 57 16.60 4.35 -8.29
CA ASP A 57 17.10 3.35 -9.24
C ASP A 57 17.63 4.00 -10.54
N ASN A 58 17.49 5.32 -10.69
CA ASN A 58 17.79 6.06 -11.92
C ASN A 58 17.17 5.38 -13.17
N CYS A 59 15.87 5.10 -13.09
CA CYS A 59 15.11 4.42 -14.14
C CYS A 59 13.86 5.22 -14.53
N ASP A 60 13.33 4.93 -15.72
CA ASP A 60 12.10 5.54 -16.23
C ASP A 60 10.92 4.56 -16.26
N GLU A 61 11.17 3.28 -15.98
CA GLU A 61 10.17 2.24 -15.83
C GLU A 61 10.62 1.15 -14.87
N TYR A 62 9.67 0.52 -14.17
CA TYR A 62 9.90 -0.67 -13.36
C TYR A 62 8.71 -1.64 -13.47
N THR A 63 8.97 -2.91 -13.19
CA THR A 63 7.97 -3.98 -13.23
C THR A 63 7.72 -4.53 -11.83
N ILE A 64 6.46 -4.89 -11.58
CA ILE A 64 6.02 -5.63 -10.40
C ILE A 64 5.71 -7.04 -10.89
N THR A 65 6.33 -8.03 -10.25
CA THR A 65 6.14 -9.45 -10.59
C THR A 65 5.43 -10.19 -9.47
N ASP A 66 4.66 -11.21 -9.82
CA ASP A 66 4.10 -12.15 -8.87
C ASP A 66 5.20 -13.02 -8.21
N SER A 67 4.80 -13.92 -7.31
CA SER A 67 5.72 -14.86 -6.65
C SER A 67 6.39 -15.87 -7.59
N HIS A 68 5.92 -15.99 -8.83
CA HIS A 68 6.45 -16.88 -9.86
C HIS A 68 7.31 -16.15 -10.90
N GLY A 69 7.49 -14.83 -10.77
CA GLY A 69 8.26 -14.00 -11.69
C GLY A 69 7.48 -13.53 -12.92
N ASN A 70 6.16 -13.75 -13.00
CA ASN A 70 5.33 -13.21 -14.08
C ASN A 70 5.10 -11.72 -13.84
N VAL A 71 5.15 -10.91 -14.90
CA VAL A 71 4.88 -9.47 -14.79
C VAL A 71 3.39 -9.23 -14.55
N GLU A 72 3.05 -8.64 -13.41
CA GLU A 72 1.69 -8.21 -13.06
C GLU A 72 1.41 -6.78 -13.52
N LEU A 73 2.40 -5.89 -13.36
CA LEU A 73 2.25 -4.47 -13.69
C LEU A 73 3.59 -3.89 -14.15
N THR A 74 3.53 -3.01 -15.15
CA THR A 74 4.66 -2.16 -15.53
C THR A 74 4.28 -0.71 -15.26
N ILE A 75 5.09 -0.01 -14.49
CA ILE A 75 4.90 1.41 -14.18
C ILE A 75 5.97 2.21 -14.91
N LYS A 76 5.55 3.27 -15.61
CA LYS A 76 6.43 4.16 -16.38
C LYS A 76 6.29 5.58 -15.87
N LYS A 77 7.37 6.36 -15.91
CA LYS A 77 7.31 7.80 -15.63
C LYS A 77 6.27 8.45 -16.55
N GLY A 78 5.50 9.37 -15.97
CA GLY A 78 4.69 10.30 -16.74
C GLY A 78 5.59 11.18 -17.60
N LYS A 79 5.15 11.50 -18.81
CA LYS A 79 5.80 12.48 -19.67
C LYS A 79 5.58 13.90 -19.16
#